data_AF-M1EPU5-F1
#
_entry.id   AF-M1EPU5-F1
#
_cell.length_a   1.000
_cell.length_b   1.000
_cell.length_c   1.000
_cell.angle_alpha   90.00
_cell.angle_beta   90.00
_cell.angle_gamma   90.00
#
_symmetry.space_group_name_H-M   'P 1'
#
loop_
_entity.id
_entity.type
_entity.pdbx_description
1 polymer ?
#
loop_
_entity_poly.entity_id
_entity_poly.type
_entity_poly.pdbx_seq_one_letter_code
_entity_poly.pdbx_strand_id
1 'polypeptide(L)'
;GVQNYMKYADAKLKEEEKRALRYLETRRECNSVEALMECCVNALVTSFKETILAECQGMIKRNETEKLHLMFSLMDKVPNGIEPMLKDLEEHIVSAGLADMVAAAET
;
A
#
# COMPACT_ATOMS: atom_id res chain seq x y z
N GLY A 1 0.53 12.82 9.14
CA GLY A 1 -0.18 12.64 7.86
C GLY A 1 0.04 11.24 7.34
N VAL A 2 -0.89 10.72 6.54
CA VAL A 2 -0.92 9.34 6.02
C VAL A 2 0.41 8.94 5.36
N GLN A 3 1.03 9.84 4.60
CA GLN A 3 2.32 9.60 3.94
C GLN A 3 3.47 9.31 4.92
N ASN A 4 3.55 10.06 6.02
CA ASN A 4 4.54 9.81 7.06
C ASN A 4 4.27 8.50 7.79
N TYR A 5 2.99 8.16 7.97
CA TYR A 5 2.59 6.88 8.55
C TYR A 5 2.99 5.70 7.66
N MET A 6 2.79 5.78 6.33
CA MET A 6 3.24 4.73 5.40
C MET A 6 4.75 4.51 5.48
N LYS A 7 5.54 5.58 5.53
CA LYS A 7 7.01 5.48 5.70
C LYS A 7 7.38 4.84 7.05
N TYR A 8 6.67 5.22 8.10
CA TYR A 8 6.84 4.64 9.42
C TYR A 8 6.48 3.14 9.45
N ALA A 9 5.36 2.75 8.84
CA ALA A 9 4.89 1.37 8.77
C ALA A 9 5.88 0.49 7.99
N ASP A 10 6.38 0.94 6.83
CA ASP A 10 7.40 0.22 6.07
C ASP A 10 8.70 0.04 6.86
N ALA A 11 9.20 1.12 7.49
CA ALA A 11 10.39 1.05 8.32
C ALA A 11 10.20 0.10 9.52
N LYS A 12 9.01 0.13 10.15
CA LYS A 12 8.70 -0.74 11.28
C LYS A 12 8.57 -2.20 10.89
N LEU A 13 7.92 -2.51 9.76
CA LEU A 13 7.84 -3.89 9.28
C LEU A 13 9.24 -4.48 9.04
N LYS A 14 10.15 -3.72 8.42
CA LYS A 14 11.55 -4.14 8.22
C LYS A 14 12.31 -4.31 9.54
N GLU A 15 12.05 -3.43 10.50
CA GLU A 15 12.65 -3.51 11.83
C GLU A 15 12.16 -4.75 12.59
N GLU A 16 10.85 -5.00 12.60
CA GLU A 16 10.23 -6.17 13.24
C GLU A 16 10.69 -7.47 12.58
N GLU A 17 10.78 -7.52 11.25
CA GLU A 17 11.29 -8.70 10.53
C GLU A 17 12.73 -9.02 10.94
N LYS A 18 13.62 -8.02 10.96
CA LYS A 18 15.00 -8.20 11.40
C LYS A 18 15.08 -8.63 12.86
N ARG A 19 14.18 -8.12 13.71
CA ARG A 19 14.11 -8.47 15.13
C ARG A 19 13.57 -9.89 15.33
N ALA A 20 12.58 -10.29 14.54
CA ALA A 20 11.99 -11.62 14.51
C ALA A 20 13.04 -12.67 14.19
N LEU A 21 13.82 -12.45 13.13
CA LEU A 21 14.92 -13.34 12.73
C LEU A 21 16.02 -13.48 13.78
N ARG A 22 16.14 -12.51 14.71
CA ARG A 22 17.16 -12.52 15.77
C ARG A 22 16.67 -13.22 17.04
N TYR A 23 15.39 -13.09 17.39
CA TYR A 23 14.86 -13.51 18.69
C TYR A 23 13.85 -14.65 18.64
N LEU A 24 13.19 -14.87 17.50
CA LEU A 24 12.28 -16.00 17.34
C LEU A 24 13.03 -17.23 16.85
N GLU A 25 12.40 -18.40 17.02
CA GLU A 25 12.90 -19.63 16.43
C GLU A 25 12.87 -19.51 14.90
N THR A 26 13.97 -19.89 14.25
CA THR A 26 14.15 -19.87 12.79
C THR A 26 14.64 -21.21 12.25
N ARG A 27 14.67 -22.26 13.08
CA ARG A 27 14.97 -23.63 12.65
C ARG A 27 13.93 -24.12 11.63
N ARG A 28 14.26 -25.19 10.91
CA ARG A 28 13.39 -25.73 9.86
C ARG A 28 11.99 -26.01 10.41
N GLU A 29 10.98 -25.69 9.60
CA GLU A 29 9.55 -25.96 9.83
C GLU A 29 8.88 -25.14 10.94
N CYS A 30 9.50 -24.06 11.44
CA CYS A 30 8.80 -23.09 12.31
C CYS A 30 8.27 -21.89 11.50
N ASN A 31 6.99 -21.56 11.71
CA ASN A 31 6.30 -20.42 11.08
C ASN A 31 6.22 -19.20 12.02
N SER A 32 7.05 -19.14 13.08
CA SER A 32 6.95 -18.09 14.10
C SER A 32 7.24 -16.70 13.56
N VAL A 33 8.21 -16.57 12.64
CA VAL A 33 8.54 -15.29 11.99
C VAL A 33 7.39 -14.84 11.09
N GLU A 34 6.82 -15.74 10.29
CA GLU A 34 5.69 -15.45 9.40
C GLU A 34 4.45 -15.02 10.20
N ALA A 35 4.13 -15.74 11.29
CA ALA A 35 3.02 -15.40 12.16
C ALA A 35 3.18 -14.03 12.83
N LEU A 36 4.40 -13.67 13.25
CA LEU A 36 4.66 -12.33 13.77
C LEU A 36 4.49 -11.28 12.67
N MET A 37 5.02 -11.53 11.47
CA MET A 37 4.90 -10.58 10.36
C MET A 37 3.45 -10.37 9.94
N GLU A 38 2.62 -11.42 9.91
CA GLU A 38 1.18 -11.31 9.69
C GLU A 38 0.51 -10.44 10.77
N CYS A 39 0.87 -10.64 12.04
CA CYS A 39 0.39 -9.79 13.14
C CYS A 39 0.80 -8.32 12.96
N CYS A 40 2.06 -8.05 12.59
CA CYS A 40 2.55 -6.70 12.34
C CYS A 40 1.84 -6.05 11.15
N VAL A 41 1.62 -6.76 10.06
CA VAL A 41 0.85 -6.26 8.90
C VAL A 41 -0.58 -5.96 9.30
N ASN A 42 -1.23 -6.83 10.09
CA ASN A 42 -2.59 -6.60 10.56
C ASN A 42 -2.71 -5.36 11.47
N ALA A 43 -1.76 -5.17 12.39
CA ALA A 43 -1.75 -4.04 13.30
C ALA A 43 -1.36 -2.72 12.61
N LEU A 44 -0.34 -2.74 11.75
CA LEU A 44 0.22 -1.51 11.16
C LEU A 44 -0.44 -1.12 9.83
N VAL A 45 -0.89 -2.08 9.03
CA VAL A 45 -1.40 -1.83 7.68
C VAL A 45 -2.90 -2.09 7.60
N THR A 46 -3.35 -3.32 7.92
CA THR A 46 -4.77 -3.71 7.76
C THR A 46 -5.70 -2.81 8.58
N SER A 47 -5.33 -2.48 9.81
CA SER A 47 -6.12 -1.61 10.70
C SER A 47 -6.26 -0.17 10.19
N PHE A 48 -5.37 0.28 9.30
CA PHE A 48 -5.33 1.64 8.76
C PHE A 48 -5.57 1.69 7.25
N LYS A 49 -5.98 0.56 6.64
CA LYS A 49 -6.08 0.41 5.18
C LYS A 49 -7.01 1.44 4.54
N GLU A 50 -8.17 1.71 5.16
CA GLU A 50 -9.16 2.63 4.61
C GLU A 50 -8.62 4.07 4.56
N THR A 51 -7.91 4.48 5.61
CA THR A 51 -7.28 5.80 5.67
C THR A 51 -6.13 5.93 4.66
N ILE A 52 -5.39 4.86 4.41
CA ILE A 52 -4.33 4.85 3.40
C ILE A 52 -4.93 4.92 2.00
N LEU A 53 -5.93 4.09 1.70
CA LEU A 53 -6.59 4.02 0.39
C LEU A 53 -7.34 5.29 0.03
N ALA A 54 -7.88 6.03 1.00
CA ALA A 54 -8.52 7.33 0.76
C ALA A 54 -7.59 8.35 0.07
N GLU A 55 -6.28 8.21 0.22
CA GLU A 55 -5.30 9.10 -0.43
C GLU A 55 -4.88 8.63 -1.84
N CYS A 56 -5.27 7.41 -2.26
CA CYS A 56 -4.79 6.78 -3.50
C CYS A 56 -5.17 7.59 -4.74
N GLN A 57 -6.45 7.92 -4.92
CA GLN A 57 -6.93 8.75 -6.04
C GLN A 57 -6.20 10.09 -6.12
N GLY A 58 -5.94 10.73 -4.98
CA GLY A 58 -5.22 11.99 -4.91
C GLY A 58 -3.78 11.86 -5.40
N MET A 59 -3.09 10.79 -4.99
CA MET A 59 -1.72 10.50 -5.43
C MET A 59 -1.65 10.18 -6.93
N ILE A 60 -2.63 9.44 -7.47
CA ILE A 60 -2.73 9.13 -8.90
C ILE A 60 -2.87 10.42 -9.72
N LYS A 61 -3.82 11.29 -9.35
CA LYS A 61 -4.06 12.57 -10.06
C LYS A 61 -2.85 13.50 -10.07
N ARG A 62 -2.00 13.44 -9.02
CA ARG A 62 -0.77 14.24 -8.90
C ARG A 62 0.46 13.53 -9.46
N ASN A 63 0.33 12.33 -10.02
CA ASN A 63 1.43 11.50 -10.51
C ASN A 63 2.52 11.27 -9.46
N GLU A 64 2.14 11.05 -8.19
CA GLU A 64 3.07 10.84 -7.07
C GLU A 64 3.56 9.37 -7.01
N THR A 65 4.27 8.93 -8.06
CA THR A 65 4.66 7.53 -8.28
C THR A 65 5.46 6.92 -7.13
N GLU A 66 6.38 7.66 -6.50
CA GLU A 66 7.13 7.17 -5.34
C GLU A 66 6.23 6.82 -4.14
N LYS A 67 5.18 7.62 -3.93
CA LYS A 67 4.22 7.41 -2.83
C LYS A 67 3.27 6.26 -3.14
N LEU A 68 2.85 6.15 -4.40
CA LEU A 68 2.05 5.03 -4.88
C LEU A 68 2.81 3.71 -4.80
N HIS A 69 4.11 3.71 -5.14
CA HIS A 69 4.96 2.52 -4.98
C HIS A 69 5.04 2.08 -3.52
N LEU A 70 5.20 3.02 -2.59
CA LEU A 70 5.18 2.72 -1.15
C LEU A 70 3.81 2.18 -0.70
N MET A 71 2.72 2.81 -1.14
CA MET A 71 1.36 2.34 -0.83
C MET A 71 1.13 0.92 -1.35
N PHE A 72 1.53 0.64 -2.59
CA PHE A 72 1.44 -0.70 -3.20
C PHE A 72 2.23 -1.73 -2.39
N SER A 73 3.49 -1.42 -2.01
CA SER A 73 4.33 -2.35 -1.24
C SER A 73 3.75 -2.72 0.13
N LEU A 74 2.93 -1.86 0.72
CA LEU A 74 2.22 -2.11 1.98
C LEU A 74 0.92 -2.86 1.75
N MET A 75 0.12 -2.46 0.76
CA MET A 75 -1.18 -3.06 0.45
C MET A 75 -1.08 -4.45 -0.17
N ASP A 76 0.01 -4.77 -0.86
CA ASP A 76 0.32 -6.11 -1.38
C ASP A 76 0.45 -7.16 -0.26
N LYS A 77 0.79 -6.73 0.95
CA LYS A 77 0.87 -7.59 2.13
C LYS A 77 -0.50 -7.88 2.76
N VAL A 78 -1.52 -7.11 2.39
CA VAL A 78 -2.88 -7.23 2.93
C VAL A 78 -3.74 -8.01 1.94
N PRO A 79 -4.47 -9.06 2.39
CA PRO A 79 -5.40 -9.77 1.52
C PRO A 79 -6.41 -8.81 0.88
N ASN A 80 -6.51 -8.85 -0.45
CA ASN A 80 -7.35 -7.96 -1.26
C ASN A 80 -7.07 -6.46 -1.07
N GLY A 81 -5.88 -6.09 -0.58
CA GLY A 81 -5.50 -4.69 -0.34
C GLY A 81 -5.27 -3.88 -1.61
N ILE A 82 -4.94 -4.55 -2.73
CA ILE A 82 -4.63 -3.91 -4.02
C ILE A 82 -5.88 -3.68 -4.87
N GLU A 83 -6.96 -4.45 -4.70
CA GLU A 83 -8.17 -4.33 -5.53
C GLU A 83 -8.73 -2.89 -5.57
N PRO A 84 -8.80 -2.14 -4.44
CA PRO A 84 -9.24 -0.75 -4.46
C PRO A 84 -8.30 0.17 -5.24
N MET A 85 -6.98 -0.08 -5.20
CA MET A 85 -6.00 0.71 -5.96
C MET A 85 -6.13 0.49 -7.47
N LEU A 86 -6.41 -0.75 -7.89
CA LEU A 86 -6.65 -1.06 -9.31
C LEU A 86 -7.89 -0.34 -9.82
N LYS A 87 -8.96 -0.36 -9.02
CA LYS A 87 -10.20 0.35 -9.33
C LYS A 87 -9.97 1.87 -9.44
N ASP A 88 -9.27 2.46 -8.47
CA ASP A 88 -8.94 3.90 -8.49
C ASP A 88 -8.12 4.29 -9.73
N LEU A 89 -7.21 3.41 -10.18
CA LEU A 89 -6.43 3.62 -11.38
C LEU A 89 -7.28 3.53 -12.66
N GLU A 90 -8.14 2.52 -12.76
CA GLU A 90 -9.07 2.35 -13.88
C GLU A 90 -10.00 3.56 -14.01
N GLU A 91 -10.63 3.97 -12.91
CA GLU A 91 -11.50 5.15 -12.85
C GLU A 91 -10.76 6.42 -13.28
N HIS A 92 -9.51 6.59 -12.84
CA HIS A 92 -8.69 7.73 -13.24
C HIS A 92 -8.39 7.74 -14.73
N ILE A 93 -7.98 6.60 -15.32
CA ILE A 93 -7.66 6.49 -16.75
C ILE A 93 -8.89 6.81 -17.60
N VAL A 94 -10.04 6.23 -17.26
CA VAL A 94 -11.30 6.47 -18.00
C VAL A 94 -11.71 7.93 -17.88
N SER A 95 -11.68 8.50 -16.67
CA SER A 95 -12.09 9.89 -16.44
C SER A 95 -11.16 10.89 -17.13
N ALA A 96 -9.84 10.70 -17.05
CA ALA A 96 -8.87 11.59 -17.67
C ALA A 96 -8.91 11.47 -19.20
N GLY A 97 -8.97 10.24 -19.73
CA GLY A 97 -9.06 10.00 -21.17
C GLY A 97 -10.32 10.61 -21.79
N LEU A 98 -11.48 10.50 -21.13
CA LEU A 98 -12.71 11.12 -21.61
C LEU A 98 -12.63 12.65 -21.60
N ALA A 99 -12.08 13.24 -20.52
CA ALA A 99 -11.91 14.68 -20.41
C ALA A 99 -10.98 15.23 -21.50
N ASP A 100 -9.87 14.54 -21.77
CA ASP A 100 -8.92 14.92 -22.82
C ASP A 100 -9.54 14.85 -24.22
N MET A 101 -10.36 13.81 -24.50
CA MET A 101 -11.07 13.68 -25.77
C MET A 101 -12.12 14.79 -25.98
N VAL A 102 -12.86 15.16 -24.93
CA VAL A 102 -13.84 16.26 -24.99
C VAL A 102 -13.13 17.59 -25.25
N ALA A 103 -12.04 17.87 -24.52
CA ALA A 103 -11.25 19.08 -24.72
C ALA A 103 -10.66 19.17 -26.14
N ALA A 104 -10.20 18.06 -26.69
CA ALA A 104 -9.68 17.98 -28.06
C ALA A 104 -10.76 18.16 -29.15
N ALA A 105 -12.03 17.88 -28.84
CA ALA A 105 -13.14 18.09 -29.77
C ALA A 105 -13.67 19.54 -29.77
N GLU A 106 -13.40 20.30 -28.70
CA GLU A 106 -13.77 21.71 -28.55
C GLU A 106 -12.70 22.68 -29.11
N THR A 107 -11.55 22.16 -29.56
CA THR A 107 -10.44 22.91 -30.18
C THR A 107 -10.38 22.73 -31.69
#